data_AF-A0A353C9Z6-F1
#
_entry.id   AF-A0A353C9Z6-F1
#
_cell.length_a   1.000
_cell.length_b   1.000
_cell.length_c   1.000
_cell.angle_alpha   90.00
_cell.angle_beta   90.00
_cell.angle_gamma   90.00
#
_symmetry.space_group_name_H-M   'P 1'
#
loop_
_entity.id
_entity.type
_entity.pdbx_description
1 polymer ?
#
loop_
_entity_poly.entity_id
_entity_poly.type
_entity_poly.pdbx_seq_one_letter_code
_entity_poly.pdbx_strand_id
1 'polypeptide(L)'
;IPAASSSIAPDDLQPSLKAKAMPANVVMVEFVRGKTQGIAIETKVDNDAAWSTAGSFFKSPAQLTIAASPGNLPRAVQIRARYLQDNTPVGLLSDTVNVVTTP
;
A
#
# COMPACT_ATOMS: atom_id res chain seq x y z
N ILE A 1 16.16 32.24 20.39
CA ILE A 1 14.99 31.47 19.94
C ILE A 1 15.53 30.20 19.28
N PRO A 2 15.48 29.00 19.89
CA PRO A 2 15.87 27.80 19.18
C PRO A 2 14.76 27.40 18.21
N ALA A 3 15.13 27.22 16.93
CA ALA A 3 14.25 26.65 15.93
C ALA A 3 13.96 25.20 16.31
N ALA A 4 12.69 24.87 16.54
CA ALA A 4 12.22 23.50 16.61
C ALA A 4 12.40 22.88 15.22
N SER A 5 13.56 22.30 14.96
CA SER A 5 13.73 21.32 13.89
C SER A 5 12.88 20.12 14.29
N SER A 6 11.60 20.13 13.88
CA SER A 6 10.74 18.96 13.89
C SER A 6 11.30 17.94 12.90
N SER A 7 12.40 17.31 13.31
CA SER A 7 12.93 16.11 12.70
C SER A 7 11.91 15.02 13.03
N ILE A 8 10.90 14.90 12.18
CA ILE A 8 10.01 13.75 12.22
C ILE A 8 10.95 12.58 11.95
N ALA A 9 11.24 11.80 12.99
CA ALA A 9 12.05 10.61 12.84
C ALA A 9 11.40 9.74 11.74
N PRO A 10 12.16 9.26 10.74
CA PRO A 10 11.61 8.41 9.68
C PRO A 10 10.82 7.23 10.24
N ASP A 11 11.19 6.78 11.44
CA ASP A 11 10.60 5.67 12.18
C ASP A 11 9.18 5.90 12.73
N ASP A 12 8.64 7.13 12.68
CA ASP A 12 7.27 7.44 13.13
C ASP A 12 6.31 7.70 11.94
N LEU A 13 6.81 7.66 10.71
CA LEU A 13 6.00 7.88 9.51
C LEU A 13 5.27 6.59 9.14
N GLN A 14 3.99 6.53 9.46
CA GLN A 14 3.08 5.47 9.02
C GLN A 14 2.24 5.93 7.80
N PRO A 15 2.25 5.22 6.67
CA PRO A 15 1.38 5.53 5.54
C PRO A 15 -0.08 5.30 5.90
N SER A 16 -0.92 6.30 5.66
CA SER A 16 -2.37 6.09 5.65
C SER A 16 -2.80 5.69 4.25
N LEU A 17 -3.39 4.51 4.14
CA LEU A 17 -3.91 3.99 2.88
C LEU A 17 -5.37 3.55 3.01
N LYS A 18 -6.10 3.72 1.93
CA LYS A 18 -7.46 3.23 1.73
C LYS A 18 -7.45 2.41 0.45
N ALA A 19 -7.92 1.18 0.54
CA ALA A 19 -8.04 0.32 -0.63
C ALA A 19 -9.51 0.07 -0.95
N LYS A 20 -9.84 0.07 -2.24
CA LYS A 20 -11.17 -0.25 -2.76
C LYS A 20 -11.03 -1.23 -3.90
N ALA A 21 -11.74 -2.34 -3.80
CA ALA A 21 -11.89 -3.27 -4.90
C ALA A 21 -12.80 -2.66 -5.98
N MET A 22 -12.34 -2.75 -7.22
CA MET A 22 -13.00 -2.37 -8.45
C MET A 22 -13.30 -3.65 -9.25
N PRO A 23 -14.25 -3.60 -10.20
CA PRO A 23 -14.50 -4.71 -11.13
C PRO A 23 -13.24 -5.11 -11.91
N ALA A 24 -13.24 -6.30 -12.50
CA ALA A 24 -12.12 -6.85 -13.27
C ALA A 24 -10.85 -7.08 -12.43
N ASN A 25 -11.00 -7.47 -11.16
CA ASN A 25 -9.89 -7.76 -10.23
C ASN A 25 -8.93 -6.59 -9.99
N VAL A 26 -9.42 -5.35 -10.13
CA VAL A 26 -8.62 -4.16 -9.87
C VAL A 26 -8.79 -3.72 -8.43
N VAL A 27 -7.73 -3.28 -7.77
CA VAL A 27 -7.78 -2.61 -6.48
C VAL A 27 -7.20 -1.22 -6.63
N MET A 28 -8.00 -0.20 -6.30
CA MET A 28 -7.52 1.16 -6.16
C MET A 28 -7.02 1.38 -4.74
N VAL A 29 -5.79 1.84 -4.60
CA VAL A 29 -5.19 2.21 -3.33
C VAL A 29 -4.95 3.71 -3.31
N GLU A 30 -5.77 4.40 -2.53
CA GLU A 30 -5.60 5.79 -2.19
C GLU A 30 -4.64 5.92 -1.02
N PHE A 31 -3.72 6.87 -1.06
CA PHE A 31 -2.72 7.05 -0.02
C PHE A 31 -2.28 8.50 0.07
N VAL A 32 -1.89 8.91 1.27
CA VAL A 32 -1.33 10.24 1.52
C VAL A 32 0.17 10.11 1.67
N ARG A 33 0.96 10.65 0.72
CA ARG A 33 2.44 10.57 0.76
C ARG A 33 3.09 11.51 1.79
N GLY A 34 2.37 12.52 2.28
CA GLY A 34 2.93 13.54 3.16
C GLY A 34 4.17 14.22 2.54
N LYS A 35 5.31 14.17 3.25
CA LYS A 35 6.61 14.72 2.83
C LYS A 35 7.50 13.72 2.08
N THR A 36 7.02 12.51 1.82
CA THR A 36 7.81 11.43 1.20
C THR A 36 7.66 11.42 -0.32
N GLN A 37 8.50 10.64 -1.02
CA GLN A 37 8.47 10.58 -2.49
C GLN A 37 7.27 9.73 -2.98
N GLY A 38 6.91 8.69 -2.25
CA GLY A 38 5.85 7.75 -2.61
C GLY A 38 5.64 6.67 -1.56
N ILE A 39 5.02 5.57 -1.95
CA ILE A 39 4.85 4.38 -1.13
C ILE A 39 5.24 3.11 -1.89
N ALA A 40 5.83 2.15 -1.20
CA ALA A 40 5.95 0.77 -1.68
C ALA A 40 4.76 -0.02 -1.16
N ILE A 41 3.99 -0.64 -2.05
CA ILE A 41 2.83 -1.45 -1.69
C ILE A 41 3.22 -2.92 -1.73
N GLU A 42 2.81 -3.64 -0.70
CA GLU A 42 2.85 -5.08 -0.61
C GLU A 42 1.42 -5.63 -0.52
N THR A 43 1.18 -6.74 -1.21
CA THR A 43 -0.12 -7.42 -1.27
C THR A 43 0.03 -8.86 -0.84
N LYS A 44 -0.98 -9.39 -0.15
CA LYS A 44 -1.12 -10.79 0.23
C LYS A 44 -2.50 -11.27 -0.21
N VAL A 45 -2.57 -12.29 -1.05
CA VAL A 45 -3.82 -12.77 -1.67
C VAL A 45 -4.23 -14.11 -1.05
N ASP A 46 -5.53 -14.32 -0.79
CA ASP A 46 -6.10 -15.57 -0.26
C ASP A 46 -5.39 -16.14 0.98
N ASN A 47 -4.95 -15.26 1.89
CA ASN A 47 -4.16 -15.63 3.08
C ASN A 47 -2.79 -16.26 2.80
N ASP A 48 -2.19 -16.01 1.62
CA ASP A 48 -0.85 -16.47 1.28
C ASP A 48 0.16 -16.26 2.43
N ALA A 49 1.04 -17.21 2.71
CA ALA A 49 1.97 -17.08 3.83
C ALA A 49 2.91 -15.87 3.67
N ALA A 50 3.21 -15.46 2.44
CA ALA A 50 4.14 -14.39 2.13
C ALA A 50 3.45 -13.12 1.63
N TRP A 51 4.05 -11.98 1.99
CA TRP A 51 3.72 -10.69 1.37
C TRP A 51 4.49 -10.58 0.06
N SER A 52 3.77 -10.24 -1.02
CA SER A 52 4.36 -10.00 -2.33
C SER A 52 4.45 -8.51 -2.58
N THR A 53 5.62 -8.04 -3.04
CA THR A 53 5.77 -6.64 -3.44
C THR A 53 4.96 -6.37 -4.69
N ALA A 54 3.94 -5.53 -4.58
CA ALA A 54 3.07 -5.16 -5.70
C ALA A 54 3.71 -4.06 -6.56
N GLY A 55 4.50 -3.17 -5.93
CA GLY A 55 5.28 -2.15 -6.63
C GLY A 55 5.43 -0.86 -5.82
N SER A 56 6.17 0.09 -6.40
CA SER A 56 6.39 1.43 -5.85
C SER A 56 5.52 2.45 -6.58
N PHE A 57 4.76 3.25 -5.83
CA PHE A 57 3.80 4.21 -6.34
C PHE A 57 4.10 5.61 -5.81
N PHE A 58 4.28 6.56 -6.72
CA PHE A 58 4.62 7.95 -6.41
C PHE A 58 3.42 8.90 -6.57
N LYS A 59 2.29 8.39 -7.08
CA LYS A 59 1.05 9.11 -7.32
C LYS A 59 -0.14 8.31 -6.81
N SER A 60 -1.12 9.03 -6.25
CA SER A 60 -2.38 8.46 -5.79
C SER A 60 -3.53 8.87 -6.73
N PRO A 61 -4.52 8.01 -6.99
CA PRO A 61 -4.63 6.61 -6.55
C PRO A 61 -3.64 5.68 -7.29
N ALA A 62 -3.10 4.70 -6.58
CA ALA A 62 -2.39 3.57 -7.17
C ALA A 62 -3.40 2.53 -7.66
N GLN A 63 -3.17 1.97 -8.84
CA GLN A 63 -3.99 0.89 -9.38
C GLN A 63 -3.20 -0.41 -9.32
N LEU A 64 -3.77 -1.41 -8.65
CA LEU A 64 -3.22 -2.75 -8.54
C LEU A 64 -4.13 -3.70 -9.31
N THR A 65 -3.57 -4.48 -10.23
CA THR A 65 -4.29 -5.55 -10.89
C THR A 65 -3.97 -6.85 -10.19
N ILE A 66 -4.98 -7.50 -9.61
CA ILE A 66 -4.83 -8.76 -8.91
C ILE A 66 -5.10 -9.89 -9.89
N ALA A 67 -4.25 -10.92 -9.87
CA ALA A 67 -4.46 -12.09 -10.73
C ALA A 67 -5.80 -12.76 -10.41
N ALA A 68 -6.58 -13.06 -11.43
CA ALA A 68 -7.86 -13.75 -11.27
C ALA A 68 -7.67 -15.13 -10.65
N SER A 69 -8.64 -15.56 -9.83
CA SER A 69 -8.63 -16.91 -9.25
C SER A 69 -9.04 -17.94 -10.31
N PRO A 70 -8.45 -19.15 -10.32
CA PRO A 70 -8.99 -20.25 -11.12
C PRO A 70 -10.45 -20.49 -10.72
N GLY A 71 -11.39 -20.19 -11.63
CA GLY A 71 -12.83 -20.29 -11.37
C GLY A 71 -13.57 -18.95 -11.18
N ASN A 72 -12.91 -17.81 -11.38
CA ASN A 72 -13.55 -16.50 -11.34
C ASN A 72 -14.23 -16.21 -9.97
N LEU A 73 -13.61 -16.70 -8.90
CA LEU A 73 -14.08 -16.52 -7.54
C LEU A 73 -13.52 -15.22 -6.93
N PRO A 74 -14.26 -14.57 -6.01
CA PRO A 74 -13.73 -13.45 -5.24
C PRO A 74 -12.46 -13.83 -4.48
N ARG A 75 -11.48 -12.93 -4.44
CA ARG A 75 -10.21 -13.16 -3.71
C ARG A 75 -10.05 -12.17 -2.58
N ALA A 76 -9.62 -12.64 -1.42
CA ALA A 76 -9.27 -11.75 -0.33
C ALA A 76 -7.87 -11.19 -0.58
N VAL A 77 -7.70 -9.88 -0.56
CA VAL A 77 -6.43 -9.18 -0.78
C VAL A 77 -6.15 -8.29 0.42
N GLN A 78 -5.07 -8.58 1.11
CA GLN A 78 -4.54 -7.75 2.18
C GLN A 78 -3.47 -6.84 1.60
N ILE A 79 -3.53 -5.56 1.94
CA ILE A 79 -2.66 -4.53 1.38
C ILE A 79 -2.02 -3.80 2.54
N ARG A 80 -0.70 -3.66 2.47
CA ARG A 80 0.07 -2.80 3.36
C ARG A 80 1.05 -2.00 2.53
N ALA A 81 1.49 -0.85 3.03
CA ALA A 81 2.48 -0.04 2.35
C ALA A 81 3.51 0.52 3.32
N ARG A 82 4.65 0.94 2.77
CA ARG A 82 5.70 1.70 3.46
C ARG A 82 6.00 2.95 2.68
N TYR A 83 6.43 4.01 3.36
CA TYR A 83 6.87 5.20 2.64
C TYR A 83 8.16 4.95 1.87
N LEU A 84 8.36 5.71 0.80
CA LEU A 84 9.59 5.72 0.02
C LEU A 84 10.33 7.04 0.22
N GLN A 85 11.59 6.93 0.63
CA GLN A 85 12.54 8.03 0.65
C GLN A 85 13.77 7.60 -0.15
N ASP A 86 14.10 8.37 -1.18
CA ASP A 86 15.19 8.05 -2.13
C ASP A 86 15.08 6.63 -2.69
N ASN A 87 13.86 6.27 -3.10
CA ASN A 87 13.48 4.93 -3.61
C ASN A 87 13.69 3.78 -2.61
N THR A 88 13.93 4.08 -1.33
CA THR A 88 14.13 3.09 -0.27
C THR A 88 12.91 3.08 0.66
N PRO A 89 12.33 1.90 1.00
CA PRO A 89 11.26 1.80 1.98
C PRO A 89 11.75 2.26 3.37
N VAL A 90 11.11 3.28 3.92
CA VAL A 90 11.42 3.84 5.24
C VAL A 90 10.17 3.91 6.11
N GLY A 91 10.40 3.94 7.43
CA GLY A 91 9.35 4.07 8.43
C GLY A 91 8.54 2.80 8.67
N LEU A 92 7.37 3.01 9.27
CA LEU A 92 6.47 1.94 9.66
C LEU A 92 5.65 1.42 8.48
N LEU A 93 5.23 0.17 8.60
CA LEU A 93 4.18 -0.35 7.75
C LEU A 93 2.86 0.34 8.07
N SER A 94 2.09 0.67 7.04
CA SER A 94 0.71 1.07 7.19
C SER A 94 -0.10 0.01 7.93
N ASP A 95 -1.27 0.40 8.40
CA ASP A 95 -2.31 -0.57 8.72
C ASP A 95 -2.55 -1.51 7.53
N THR A 96 -2.83 -2.77 7.84
CA THR A 96 -3.22 -3.75 6.83
C THR A 96 -4.68 -3.52 6.46
N VAL A 97 -4.92 -3.21 5.19
CA VAL A 97 -6.26 -3.06 4.65
C VAL A 97 -6.66 -4.33 3.91
N ASN A 98 -7.76 -4.93 4.32
CA ASN A 98 -8.36 -6.07 3.64
C ASN A 98 -9.41 -5.59 2.65
N VAL A 99 -9.30 -6.04 1.40
CA VAL A 99 -10.32 -5.88 0.37
C VAL A 99 -10.64 -7.23 -0.24
N VAL A 100 -11.84 -7.38 -0.80
CA VAL A 100 -12.21 -8.58 -1.55
C VAL A 100 -12.42 -8.17 -2.99
N THR A 101 -11.58 -8.66 -3.90
CA THR A 101 -11.75 -8.41 -5.33
C THR A 101 -12.87 -9.27 -5.88
N THR A 102 -13.62 -8.71 -6.83
CA THR A 102 -14.58 -9.45 -7.63
C THR A 102 -14.10 -9.41 -9.08
N PRO A 103 -14.01 -10.57 -9.74
CA PRO A 103 -13.63 -10.63 -11.13
C PRO A 103 -14.71 -10.06 -12.07
#